data_AF-A0A3N0E9E6-F1
#
_entry.id   AF-A0A3N0E9E6-F1
#
_cell.length_a   1.000
_cell.length_b   1.000
_cell.length_c   1.000
_cell.angle_alpha   90.00
_cell.angle_beta   90.00
_cell.angle_gamma   90.00
#
_symmetry.space_group_name_H-M   'P 1'
#
loop_
_entity.id
_entity.type
_entity.pdbx_description
1 polymer ?
#
loop_
_entity_poly.entity_id
_entity_poly.type
_entity_poly.pdbx_seq_one_letter_code
_entity_poly.pdbx_strand_id
1 'polypeptide(L)'
;MLSKLRSRRPLALLVGVVIVAMVATGAVGLFDAMLADDSPQRGQEEPPQRERGGPDATTDPEPAPDLDALGDPPEEVSYEDASENCELGECYRVVGVTGDGLGQEETVEAVANHLLDQGWGQVDPSGREPSGVPASETILSDGEVMIQGTPQPHPEAPDADGFVILAHAEAPNQ
;
A
#
# COMPACT_ATOMS: atom_id res chain seq x y z
N MET A 1 -28.02 -6.93 50.24
CA MET A 1 -28.47 -7.47 48.92
C MET A 1 -27.47 -6.97 47.87
N LEU A 2 -27.18 -7.75 46.82
CA LEU A 2 -26.11 -7.58 45.80
C LEU A 2 -24.86 -8.44 46.02
N SER A 3 -25.04 -9.75 46.06
CA SER A 3 -23.95 -10.72 45.86
C SER A 3 -24.36 -11.74 44.79
N LYS A 4 -24.56 -11.27 43.56
CA LYS A 4 -24.82 -12.12 42.38
C LYS A 4 -24.27 -11.48 41.09
N LEU A 5 -22.97 -11.23 41.04
CA LEU A 5 -22.29 -10.83 39.78
C LEU A 5 -20.96 -11.57 39.60
N ARG A 6 -20.95 -12.89 39.81
CA ARG A 6 -19.82 -13.74 39.40
C ARG A 6 -20.28 -15.06 38.80
N SER A 7 -21.30 -15.01 37.95
CA SER A 7 -21.63 -16.14 37.08
C SER A 7 -21.15 -15.81 35.67
N ARG A 8 -20.22 -16.61 35.14
CA ARG A 8 -19.72 -16.52 33.75
C ARG A 8 -20.69 -17.15 32.73
N ARG A 9 -21.76 -17.79 33.22
CA ARG A 9 -22.76 -18.50 32.41
C ARG A 9 -23.60 -17.61 31.46
N PRO A 10 -24.05 -16.39 31.82
CA PRO A 10 -24.81 -15.56 30.88
C PRO A 10 -23.94 -15.02 29.75
N LEU A 11 -22.65 -14.80 29.98
CA LEU A 11 -21.71 -14.36 28.95
C LEU A 11 -21.45 -15.46 27.91
N ALA A 12 -21.32 -16.72 28.35
CA ALA A 12 -21.19 -17.86 27.43
C ALA A 12 -22.44 -18.06 26.56
N LEU A 13 -23.63 -17.84 27.10
CA LEU A 13 -24.88 -17.91 26.34
C LEU A 13 -24.95 -16.81 25.27
N LEU A 14 -24.53 -15.59 25.61
CA LEU A 14 -24.51 -14.47 24.67
C LEU A 14 -23.55 -14.72 23.50
N VAL A 15 -22.34 -15.21 23.79
CA VAL A 15 -21.36 -15.59 22.75
C VAL A 15 -21.90 -16.69 21.84
N GLY A 16 -22.55 -17.71 22.41
CA GLY A 16 -23.18 -18.79 21.63
C GLY A 16 -24.26 -18.27 20.67
N VAL A 17 -25.11 -17.34 21.11
CA VAL A 17 -26.15 -16.73 20.27
C VAL A 17 -25.55 -15.90 19.13
N VAL A 18 -24.49 -15.14 19.40
CA VAL A 18 -23.81 -14.33 18.37
C VAL A 18 -23.18 -15.21 17.29
N ILE A 19 -22.53 -16.32 17.66
CA ILE A 19 -21.93 -17.25 16.69
C ILE A 19 -23.02 -17.89 15.80
N VAL A 20 -24.14 -18.32 16.38
CA VAL A 20 -25.25 -18.92 15.62
C VAL A 20 -25.89 -17.89 14.66
N ALA A 21 -26.02 -16.62 15.07
CA ALA A 21 -26.54 -15.57 14.20
C ALA A 21 -25.61 -15.27 13.01
N MET A 22 -24.28 -15.26 13.22
CA MET A 22 -23.31 -15.09 12.13
C MET A 22 -23.37 -16.23 11.11
N VAL A 23 -23.46 -17.49 11.56
CA VAL A 23 -23.48 -18.65 10.66
C VAL A 23 -24.74 -18.69 9.79
N ALA A 24 -25.89 -18.20 10.28
CA ALA A 24 -27.14 -18.19 9.52
C ALA A 24 -27.15 -17.16 8.37
N THR A 25 -26.30 -16.12 8.41
CA THR A 25 -26.32 -15.03 7.42
C THR A 25 -25.42 -15.31 6.21
N GLY A 26 -24.55 -16.33 6.28
CA GLY A 26 -23.67 -16.74 5.18
C GLY A 26 -24.30 -17.66 4.13
N ALA A 27 -25.52 -18.16 4.32
CA ALA A 27 -26.09 -19.24 3.51
C ALA A 27 -27.05 -18.80 2.38
N VAL A 28 -27.36 -17.50 2.23
CA VAL A 28 -28.38 -17.04 1.26
C VAL A 28 -27.79 -16.73 -0.14
N GLY A 29 -26.47 -16.64 -0.29
CA GLY A 29 -25.83 -16.27 -1.57
C GLY A 29 -25.44 -17.42 -2.51
N LEU A 30 -25.48 -18.67 -2.07
CA LEU A 30 -24.90 -19.81 -2.82
C LEU A 30 -25.91 -20.61 -3.67
N PHE A 31 -27.21 -20.34 -3.56
CA PHE A 31 -28.24 -21.11 -4.27
C PHE A 31 -28.68 -20.52 -5.62
N ASP A 32 -28.31 -19.27 -5.94
CA ASP A 32 -28.67 -18.65 -7.23
C ASP A 32 -27.71 -19.04 -8.38
N ALA A 33 -26.52 -19.54 -8.04
CA ALA A 33 -25.49 -19.91 -9.03
C ALA A 33 -25.70 -21.27 -9.71
N MET A 34 -26.63 -22.11 -9.24
CA MET A 34 -26.77 -23.50 -9.71
C MET A 34 -27.95 -23.73 -10.67
N LEU A 35 -28.75 -22.70 -10.97
CA LEU A 35 -29.93 -22.78 -11.85
C LEU A 35 -29.79 -21.98 -13.16
N ALA A 36 -28.65 -21.34 -13.41
CA ALA A 36 -28.39 -20.53 -14.60
C ALA A 36 -27.76 -21.30 -15.77
N ASP A 37 -27.89 -22.63 -15.80
CA ASP A 37 -27.37 -23.49 -16.87
C ASP A 37 -28.52 -24.13 -17.64
N ASP A 38 -29.24 -23.33 -18.45
CA ASP A 38 -29.89 -23.78 -19.69
C ASP A 38 -30.53 -22.60 -20.44
N SER A 39 -29.90 -22.14 -21.52
CA SER A 39 -30.57 -21.63 -22.74
C SER A 39 -29.54 -21.19 -23.81
N PRO A 40 -29.41 -21.91 -24.93
CA PRO A 40 -28.60 -21.47 -26.06
C PRO A 40 -29.46 -20.64 -27.01
N GLN A 41 -29.18 -19.34 -27.19
CA GLN A 41 -29.81 -18.58 -28.26
C GLN A 41 -28.83 -17.68 -29.01
N ARG A 42 -28.53 -18.17 -30.22
CA ARG A 42 -28.00 -17.50 -31.42
C ARG A 42 -28.08 -15.97 -31.43
N GLY A 43 -26.89 -15.38 -31.62
CA GLY A 43 -26.60 -14.45 -32.69
C GLY A 43 -27.06 -13.00 -32.52
N GLN A 44 -26.10 -12.09 -32.37
CA GLN A 44 -25.92 -10.89 -33.20
C GLN A 44 -24.77 -10.01 -32.66
N GLU A 45 -23.83 -9.72 -33.56
CA GLU A 45 -22.98 -8.53 -33.69
C GLU A 45 -22.53 -7.74 -32.44
N GLU A 46 -21.20 -7.63 -32.29
CA GLU A 46 -20.51 -6.52 -31.59
C GLU A 46 -21.00 -5.15 -32.07
N PRO A 47 -21.28 -4.23 -31.12
CA PRO A 47 -20.47 -3.01 -31.01
C PRO A 47 -20.16 -2.63 -29.52
N PRO A 48 -19.28 -1.66 -29.25
CA PRO A 48 -18.20 -1.75 -28.26
C PRO A 48 -18.67 -1.58 -26.81
N GLN A 49 -17.83 -2.11 -25.91
CA GLN A 49 -17.87 -1.88 -24.46
C GLN A 49 -18.10 -0.40 -24.15
N ARG A 50 -19.32 -0.05 -23.73
CA ARG A 50 -19.58 1.12 -22.88
C ARG A 50 -20.09 0.61 -21.55
N GLU A 51 -19.27 0.88 -20.53
CA GLU A 51 -19.68 1.37 -19.22
C GLU A 51 -21.07 0.91 -18.77
N ARG A 52 -21.10 -0.24 -18.08
CA ARG A 52 -22.15 -0.50 -17.11
C ARG A 52 -21.57 -0.27 -15.73
N GLY A 53 -21.57 1.00 -15.32
CA GLY A 53 -21.47 1.39 -13.91
C GLY A 53 -22.58 0.69 -13.13
N GLY A 54 -22.21 -0.35 -12.38
CA GLY A 54 -22.96 -0.82 -11.23
C GLY A 54 -22.57 0.02 -10.01
N PRO A 55 -23.43 0.14 -8.99
CA PRO A 55 -23.16 0.89 -7.76
C PRO A 55 -22.07 0.27 -6.84
N ASP A 56 -21.22 -0.60 -7.37
CA ASP A 56 -20.14 -1.32 -6.67
C ASP A 56 -18.87 -1.39 -7.55
N ALA A 57 -18.54 -0.30 -8.26
CA ALA A 57 -17.17 -0.11 -8.71
C ALA A 57 -16.34 0.26 -7.46
N THR A 58 -15.89 -0.74 -6.70
CA THR A 58 -14.67 -0.57 -5.90
C THR A 58 -13.59 -0.20 -6.89
N THR A 59 -13.24 1.09 -6.96
CA THR A 59 -12.08 1.56 -7.70
C THR A 59 -10.90 0.75 -7.18
N ASP A 60 -10.29 -0.09 -8.04
CA ASP A 60 -9.02 -0.72 -7.69
C ASP A 60 -8.04 0.40 -7.31
N PRO A 61 -7.24 0.21 -6.25
CA PRO A 61 -6.28 1.24 -5.83
C PRO A 61 -5.34 1.56 -6.99
N GLU A 62 -5.02 2.84 -7.16
CA GLU A 62 -4.04 3.25 -8.16
C GLU A 62 -2.69 2.59 -7.85
N PRO A 63 -2.00 1.98 -8.84
CA PRO A 63 -0.69 1.37 -8.63
C PRO A 63 0.31 2.36 -8.04
N ALA A 64 1.32 1.83 -7.36
CA ALA A 64 2.38 2.65 -6.80
C ALA A 64 3.18 3.33 -7.92
N PRO A 65 3.84 4.47 -7.65
CA PRO A 65 4.78 5.06 -8.60
C PRO A 65 5.81 4.03 -9.08
N ASP A 66 6.12 4.06 -10.37
CA ASP A 66 7.16 3.21 -10.96
C ASP A 66 8.55 3.58 -10.42
N LEU A 67 9.50 2.64 -10.47
CA LEU A 67 10.88 2.89 -10.05
C LEU A 67 11.52 4.08 -10.79
N ASP A 68 11.18 4.25 -12.07
CA ASP A 68 11.68 5.34 -12.91
C ASP A 68 11.35 6.74 -12.38
N ALA A 69 10.40 6.86 -11.44
CA ALA A 69 10.09 8.12 -10.76
C ALA A 69 11.25 8.65 -9.90
N LEU A 70 12.18 7.79 -9.45
CA LEU A 70 13.39 8.22 -8.75
C LEU A 70 14.44 8.82 -9.70
N GLY A 71 14.26 8.68 -11.01
CA GLY A 71 15.29 8.99 -11.99
C GLY A 71 16.48 8.03 -11.94
N ASP A 72 17.61 8.50 -12.48
CA ASP A 72 18.85 7.73 -12.46
C ASP A 72 19.42 7.67 -11.03
N PRO A 73 20.01 6.53 -10.61
CA PRO A 73 20.67 6.44 -9.31
C PRO A 73 21.94 7.31 -9.25
N PRO A 74 22.34 7.79 -8.06
CA PRO A 74 23.62 8.47 -7.88
C PRO A 74 24.80 7.53 -8.16
N GLU A 75 25.99 8.12 -8.35
CA GLU A 75 27.22 7.34 -8.51
C GLU A 75 27.39 6.35 -7.34
N GLU A 76 27.89 5.15 -7.65
CA GLU A 76 28.16 4.09 -6.67
C GLU A 76 26.90 3.54 -5.97
N VAL A 77 25.69 3.93 -6.40
CA VAL A 77 24.42 3.36 -5.91
C VAL A 77 23.66 2.69 -7.06
N SER A 78 22.93 1.63 -6.72
CA SER A 78 21.99 0.97 -7.63
C SER A 78 20.63 0.81 -6.98
N TYR A 79 19.59 0.86 -7.82
CA TYR A 79 18.21 0.62 -7.43
C TYR A 79 17.75 -0.76 -7.87
N GLU A 80 17.00 -1.43 -6.99
CA GLU A 80 16.34 -2.69 -7.27
C GLU A 80 14.85 -2.56 -6.94
N ASP A 81 14.00 -2.84 -7.92
CA ASP A 81 12.56 -2.94 -7.70
C ASP A 81 12.23 -4.22 -6.93
N ALA A 82 11.87 -4.10 -5.65
CA ALA A 82 11.70 -5.24 -4.76
C ALA A 82 10.24 -5.73 -4.74
N SER A 83 9.30 -4.82 -4.54
CA SER A 83 7.88 -5.17 -4.43
C SER A 83 6.95 -3.96 -4.63
N GLU A 84 5.70 -4.26 -4.91
CA GLU A 84 4.57 -3.35 -4.76
C GLU A 84 3.57 -3.94 -3.76
N ASN A 85 3.08 -3.11 -2.85
CA ASN A 85 2.15 -3.49 -1.79
C ASN A 85 0.97 -2.51 -1.76
N CYS A 86 -0.25 -3.05 -1.81
CA CYS A 86 -1.48 -2.26 -1.77
C CYS A 86 -2.26 -2.53 -0.48
N GLU A 87 -2.39 -1.51 0.36
CA GLU A 87 -3.09 -1.58 1.63
C GLU A 87 -4.05 -0.39 1.77
N LEU A 88 -5.24 -0.64 2.31
CA LEU A 88 -6.22 0.41 2.66
C LEU A 88 -6.65 1.33 1.50
N GLY A 89 -6.47 0.91 0.24
CA GLY A 89 -6.83 1.71 -0.93
C GLY A 89 -5.67 2.53 -1.51
N GLU A 90 -4.45 2.36 -1.01
CA GLU A 90 -3.23 3.00 -1.50
C GLU A 90 -2.18 1.93 -1.81
N CYS A 91 -1.40 2.14 -2.86
CA CYS A 91 -0.26 1.27 -3.20
C CYS A 91 1.05 2.02 -2.97
N TYR A 92 2.03 1.30 -2.42
CA TYR A 92 3.41 1.77 -2.26
C TYR A 92 4.39 0.75 -2.83
N ARG A 93 5.54 1.23 -3.30
CA ARG A 93 6.62 0.41 -3.86
C ARG A 93 7.81 0.40 -2.93
N VAL A 94 8.38 -0.78 -2.70
CA VAL A 94 9.63 -0.94 -1.97
C VAL A 94 10.76 -1.05 -2.99
N VAL A 95 11.73 -0.16 -2.86
CA VAL A 95 12.93 -0.14 -3.70
C VAL A 95 14.14 -0.42 -2.83
N GLY A 96 14.86 -1.50 -3.13
CA GLY A 96 16.15 -1.79 -2.53
C GLY A 96 17.21 -0.82 -3.04
N VAL A 97 18.07 -0.33 -2.15
CA VAL A 97 19.21 0.51 -2.51
C VAL A 97 20.51 -0.15 -2.04
N THR A 98 21.46 -0.27 -2.95
CA THR A 98 22.75 -0.94 -2.70
C THR A 98 23.89 -0.02 -3.11
N GLY A 99 24.85 0.16 -2.22
CA GLY A 99 26.02 1.01 -2.42
C GLY A 99 27.28 0.19 -2.70
N ASP A 100 28.01 0.50 -3.75
CA ASP A 100 29.29 -0.12 -4.06
C ASP A 100 30.40 0.48 -3.19
N GLY A 101 30.66 -0.16 -2.05
CA GLY A 101 31.68 0.28 -1.10
C GLY A 101 31.24 1.34 -0.11
N LEU A 102 29.94 1.69 -0.11
CA LEU A 102 29.31 2.59 0.85
C LEU A 102 28.72 1.80 2.04
N GLY A 103 28.59 2.44 3.20
CA GLY A 103 27.83 1.90 4.33
C GLY A 103 26.32 2.10 4.17
N GLN A 104 25.48 1.35 4.90
CA GLN A 104 24.01 1.43 4.82
C GLN A 104 23.45 2.85 4.96
N GLU A 105 23.92 3.58 5.97
CA GLU A 105 23.53 4.96 6.25
C GLU A 105 23.98 5.90 5.12
N GLU A 106 25.20 5.71 4.61
CA GLU A 106 25.78 6.50 3.53
C GLU A 106 25.08 6.24 2.20
N THR A 107 24.70 5.01 1.89
CA THR A 107 23.93 4.64 0.70
C THR A 107 22.59 5.36 0.67
N VAL A 108 21.81 5.28 1.75
CA VAL A 108 20.49 5.94 1.82
C VAL A 108 20.62 7.46 1.82
N GLU A 109 21.63 8.00 2.50
CA GLU A 109 21.90 9.44 2.50
C GLU A 109 22.38 9.95 1.13
N ALA A 110 23.16 9.17 0.38
CA ALA A 110 23.54 9.48 -0.99
C ALA A 110 22.31 9.59 -1.90
N VAL A 111 21.35 8.64 -1.79
CA VAL A 111 20.08 8.70 -2.51
C VAL A 111 19.27 9.94 -2.13
N ALA A 112 19.13 10.20 -0.83
CA ALA A 112 18.36 11.34 -0.35
C ALA A 112 18.96 12.68 -0.84
N ASN A 113 20.28 12.86 -0.72
CA ASN A 113 20.95 14.06 -1.21
C ASN A 113 20.87 14.20 -2.72
N HIS A 114 20.98 13.10 -3.47
CA HIS A 114 20.83 13.11 -4.92
C HIS A 114 19.46 13.62 -5.36
N LEU A 115 18.40 13.15 -4.71
CA LEU A 115 17.04 13.61 -5.02
C LEU A 115 16.82 15.08 -4.64
N LEU A 116 17.40 15.54 -3.53
CA LEU A 116 17.41 16.97 -3.18
C LEU A 116 18.11 17.82 -4.26
N ASP A 117 19.23 17.34 -4.80
CA ASP A 117 19.94 18.01 -5.90
C ASP A 117 19.12 18.02 -7.20
N GLN A 118 18.26 17.02 -7.41
CA GLN A 118 17.28 16.98 -8.50
C GLN A 118 16.05 17.88 -8.26
N GLY A 119 15.95 18.52 -7.11
CA GLY A 119 14.89 19.47 -6.78
C GLY A 119 13.75 18.91 -5.95
N TRP A 120 13.89 17.69 -5.40
CA TRP A 120 12.95 17.19 -4.40
C TRP A 120 12.99 18.06 -3.15
N GLY A 121 11.83 18.30 -2.55
CA GLY A 121 11.68 19.02 -1.30
C GLY A 121 11.63 18.07 -0.11
N GLN A 122 12.16 18.50 1.03
CA GLN A 122 11.91 17.80 2.30
C GLN A 122 10.53 18.19 2.84
N VAL A 123 9.74 17.19 3.22
CA VAL A 123 8.39 17.34 3.76
C VAL A 123 8.42 17.15 5.27
N ASP A 124 8.03 18.19 6.01
CA ASP A 124 7.69 18.08 7.42
C ASP A 124 6.15 18.02 7.56
N PRO A 125 5.58 16.96 8.17
CA PRO A 125 4.13 16.84 8.33
C PRO A 125 3.51 17.93 9.23
N SER A 126 4.32 18.67 9.98
CA SER A 126 3.93 19.86 10.76
C SER A 126 4.01 21.17 9.97
N GLY A 127 4.38 21.14 8.68
CA GLY A 127 4.44 22.30 7.78
C GLY A 127 5.55 23.30 8.10
N ARG A 128 6.60 22.85 8.81
CA ARG A 128 7.79 23.65 9.11
C ARG A 128 8.91 23.29 8.15
N GLU A 129 9.88 24.18 7.99
CA GLU A 129 11.11 23.83 7.28
C GLU A 129 11.85 22.76 8.12
N PRO A 130 12.14 21.58 7.56
CA PRO A 130 12.85 20.51 8.28
C PRO A 130 14.32 20.93 8.46
N SER A 131 14.57 21.76 9.47
CA SER A 131 15.91 22.27 9.75
C SER A 131 16.62 21.34 10.74
N GLY A 132 17.76 20.80 10.31
CA GLY A 132 18.67 20.06 11.20
C GLY A 132 18.37 18.57 11.39
N VAL A 133 17.56 17.98 10.50
CA VAL A 133 17.33 16.53 10.41
C VAL A 133 18.10 16.01 9.18
N PRO A 134 18.84 14.89 9.28
CA PRO A 134 19.47 14.26 8.11
C PRO A 134 18.45 13.95 7.01
N ALA A 135 18.85 14.09 5.75
CA ALA A 135 17.93 13.89 4.62
C ALA A 135 17.35 12.46 4.59
N SER A 136 18.15 11.47 4.97
CA SER A 136 17.77 10.06 5.11
C SER A 136 16.72 9.79 6.20
N GLU A 137 16.50 10.73 7.12
CA GLU A 137 15.49 10.65 8.18
C GLU A 137 14.23 11.48 7.87
N THR A 138 14.17 12.12 6.71
CA THR A 138 13.04 12.94 6.27
C THR A 138 12.23 12.27 5.16
N ILE A 139 10.99 12.71 4.98
CA ILE A 139 10.21 12.37 3.78
C ILE A 139 10.63 13.36 2.69
N LEU A 140 10.96 12.87 1.50
CA LEU A 140 11.21 13.73 0.34
C LEU A 140 10.02 13.67 -0.61
N SER A 141 9.75 14.76 -1.34
CA SER A 141 8.71 14.81 -2.36
C SER A 141 9.04 15.77 -3.49
N ASP A 142 8.68 15.40 -4.71
CA ASP A 142 8.66 16.30 -5.88
C ASP A 142 7.28 16.95 -6.12
N GLY A 143 6.30 16.65 -5.26
CA GLY A 143 4.91 17.11 -5.34
C GLY A 143 3.94 16.09 -5.94
N GLU A 144 4.43 15.06 -6.64
CA GLU A 144 3.60 13.95 -7.17
C GLU A 144 3.93 12.65 -6.45
N VAL A 145 5.20 12.42 -6.15
CA VAL A 145 5.72 11.25 -5.44
C VAL A 145 6.30 11.68 -4.09
N MET A 146 6.12 10.84 -3.09
CA MET A 146 6.78 10.91 -1.80
C MET A 146 7.68 9.68 -1.63
N ILE A 147 8.80 9.91 -0.96
CA ILE A 147 9.68 8.83 -0.56
C ILE A 147 10.11 8.92 0.90
N GLN A 148 10.40 7.75 1.47
CA GLN A 148 11.06 7.62 2.77
C GLN A 148 12.15 6.57 2.69
N GLY A 149 13.40 6.99 2.96
CA GLY A 149 14.54 6.09 3.04
C GLY A 149 14.68 5.44 4.42
N THR A 150 15.24 4.24 4.48
CA THR A 150 15.60 3.58 5.74
C THR A 150 16.89 2.78 5.56
N PRO A 151 17.94 3.02 6.36
CA PRO A 151 19.23 2.32 6.29
C PRO A 151 19.16 0.99 7.05
N GLN A 152 18.13 0.19 6.79
CA GLN A 152 17.94 -1.15 7.34
C GLN A 152 17.49 -2.05 6.19
N PRO A 153 17.87 -3.35 6.20
CA PRO A 153 17.40 -4.28 5.18
C PRO A 153 15.89 -4.48 5.26
N HIS A 154 15.22 -4.56 4.10
CA HIS A 154 13.80 -4.92 4.00
C HIS A 154 13.66 -6.42 3.75
N PRO A 155 12.62 -7.11 4.27
CA PRO A 155 12.39 -8.53 3.97
C PRO A 155 12.25 -8.85 2.48
N GLU A 156 11.82 -7.88 1.68
CA GLU A 156 11.62 -8.02 0.23
C GLU A 156 12.87 -7.66 -0.58
N ALA A 157 13.85 -6.99 0.04
CA ALA A 157 15.16 -6.69 -0.54
C ALA A 157 16.26 -7.05 0.49
N PRO A 158 16.45 -8.35 0.79
CA PRO A 158 17.28 -8.79 1.92
C PRO A 158 18.78 -8.55 1.71
N ASP A 159 19.21 -8.40 0.45
CA ASP A 159 20.61 -8.19 0.07
C ASP A 159 20.94 -6.70 -0.16
N ALA A 160 19.96 -5.80 -0.03
CA ALA A 160 20.16 -4.36 -0.16
C ALA A 160 20.72 -3.74 1.13
N ASP A 161 21.51 -2.67 0.97
CA ASP A 161 22.07 -1.91 2.09
C ASP A 161 21.02 -1.04 2.80
N GLY A 162 19.92 -0.74 2.12
CA GLY A 162 18.74 -0.09 2.67
C GLY A 162 17.55 -0.22 1.73
N PHE A 163 16.46 0.47 2.05
CA PHE A 163 15.33 0.60 1.14
C PHE A 163 14.75 2.00 1.14
N VAL A 164 14.02 2.31 0.08
CA VAL A 164 13.19 3.50 -0.07
C VAL A 164 11.76 3.02 -0.34
N ILE A 165 10.79 3.62 0.35
CA ILE A 165 9.37 3.45 0.05
C ILE A 165 8.94 4.57 -0.89
N LEU A 166 8.32 4.25 -2.01
CA LEU A 166 7.74 5.22 -2.96
C LEU A 166 6.23 5.14 -2.87
N ALA A 167 5.58 6.30 -2.75
CA ALA A 167 4.13 6.43 -2.73
C ALA A 167 3.70 7.74 -3.41
N HIS A 168 2.43 7.87 -3.78
CA HIS A 168 1.89 9.14 -4.27
C HIS A 168 1.81 10.19 -3.15
N ALA A 169 2.15 11.44 -3.46
CA ALA A 169 2.20 12.56 -2.50
C ALA A 169 0.82 13.02 -2.01
N GLU A 170 -0.20 12.85 -2.86
CA GLU A 170 -1.62 13.01 -2.52
C GLU A 170 -2.32 11.72 -2.93
N ALA A 171 -3.24 11.21 -2.09
CA ALA A 171 -4.05 10.05 -2.45
C ALA A 171 -4.76 10.35 -3.78
N PRO A 172 -4.65 9.51 -4.83
CA PRO A 172 -5.17 9.81 -6.16
C PRO A 172 -6.71 9.88 -6.28
N ASN A 173 -7.44 10.04 -5.18
CA ASN A 173 -8.91 10.10 -5.16
C ASN A 173 -9.47 11.14 -4.16
N GLN A 174 -9.24 12.43 -4.41
CA GLN A 174 -9.97 13.54 -3.76
C GLN A 174 -10.87 14.28 -4.75
#